data_AF-A0A6C0EM93-F1
#
_entry.id   AF-A0A6C0EM93-F1
#
_cell.length_a   1.000
_cell.length_b   1.000
_cell.length_c   1.000
_cell.angle_alpha   90.00
_cell.angle_beta   90.00
_cell.angle_gamma   90.00
#
_symmetry.space_group_name_H-M   'P 1'
#
loop_
_entity.id
_entity.type
_entity.pdbx_description
1 polymer ?
#
loop_
_entity_poly.entity_id
_entity_poly.type
_entity_poly.pdbx_seq_one_letter_code
_entity_poly.pdbx_strand_id
1 'polypeptide(L)'
;MNLSIITNYNYTALLFLVGMCKIIHKSYPRVDAYLQRFEKYNNLTLERRRYIIKNFIKSFLLFALSIGLFKPLVWPAIRYNQWNSKLIHITGAIYTSNDIMGLVMVDNLPGSTKMHHIITTTLCLTCFGIDFQTSHLGKMMFVYTFASCQAYLVNFYLGMRLIVEKAKLETMRIAARNIYFVCCTFNWGWHILWVLNNYSIVNSGHLFYFTLLFWIIKDDIILLSWLNNTMILF
;
A
#
# COMPACT_ATOMS: atom_id res chain seq x y z
N MET A 1 -30.62 7.08 -10.34
CA MET A 1 -29.37 6.76 -9.62
C MET A 1 -29.68 6.88 -8.14
N ASN A 2 -29.68 5.78 -7.39
CA ASN A 2 -30.12 5.81 -5.99
C ASN A 2 -29.10 6.62 -5.16
N LEU A 3 -29.53 7.68 -4.46
CA LEU A 3 -28.70 8.56 -3.63
C LEU A 3 -28.10 7.84 -2.40
N SER A 4 -28.41 6.55 -2.22
CA SER A 4 -27.98 5.71 -1.11
C SER A 4 -26.46 5.62 -0.94
N ILE A 5 -25.69 5.74 -2.03
CA ILE A 5 -24.21 5.75 -1.96
C ILE A 5 -23.71 7.00 -1.24
N ILE A 6 -24.34 8.15 -1.47
CA ILE A 6 -23.96 9.43 -0.84
C ILE A 6 -24.38 9.42 0.63
N THR A 7 -25.57 8.92 0.95
CA THR A 7 -26.06 8.88 2.34
C THR A 7 -25.28 7.90 3.21
N ASN A 8 -24.84 6.77 2.65
CA ASN A 8 -24.11 5.72 3.38
C ASN A 8 -22.59 5.88 3.30
N TYR A 9 -22.10 6.96 2.70
CA TYR A 9 -20.68 7.23 2.57
C TYR A 9 -20.06 7.53 3.93
N ASN A 10 -18.92 6.90 4.25
CA ASN A 10 -18.22 7.13 5.50
C ASN A 10 -17.37 8.40 5.45
N TYR A 11 -18.02 9.56 5.61
CA TYR A 11 -17.36 10.88 5.66
C TYR A 11 -16.32 10.99 6.79
N THR A 12 -16.50 10.27 7.89
CA THR A 12 -15.52 10.22 8.98
C THR A 12 -14.19 9.63 8.51
N ALA A 13 -14.23 8.57 7.68
CA ALA A 13 -13.01 8.00 7.10
C ALA A 13 -12.35 8.94 6.09
N LEU A 14 -13.13 9.71 5.33
CA LEU A 14 -12.60 10.75 4.45
C LEU A 14 -11.88 11.86 5.23
N LEU A 15 -12.49 12.36 6.31
CA LEU A 15 -11.84 13.34 7.19
C LEU A 15 -10.57 12.75 7.83
N PHE A 16 -10.61 11.47 8.21
CA PHE A 16 -9.46 10.76 8.73
C PHE A 16 -8.33 10.64 7.70
N LEU A 17 -8.64 10.36 6.43
CA LEU A 17 -7.66 10.35 5.33
C LEU A 17 -6.95 11.70 5.22
N VAL A 18 -7.71 12.81 5.20
CA VAL A 18 -7.14 14.17 5.15
C VAL A 18 -6.26 14.44 6.39
N GLY A 19 -6.72 14.03 7.57
CA GLY A 19 -5.95 14.11 8.81
C GLY A 19 -4.62 13.35 8.74
N MET A 20 -4.65 12.12 8.23
CA MET A 20 -3.45 11.29 8.03
C MET A 20 -2.48 11.89 7.01
N CYS A 21 -2.98 12.45 5.89
CA CYS A 21 -2.14 13.17 4.95
C CYS A 21 -1.43 14.37 5.62
N LYS A 22 -2.12 15.12 6.48
CA LYS A 22 -1.51 16.22 7.26
C LYS A 22 -0.46 15.71 8.25
N ILE A 23 -0.71 14.58 8.91
CA ILE A 23 0.26 13.95 9.83
C ILE A 23 1.52 13.53 9.07
N ILE A 24 1.36 12.87 7.92
CA ILE A 24 2.47 12.47 7.06
C ILE A 24 3.24 13.69 6.57
N HIS A 25 2.56 14.72 6.06
CA HIS A 25 3.22 15.96 5.65
C HIS A 25 4.08 16.57 6.78
N LYS A 26 3.56 16.59 8.02
CA LYS A 26 4.31 17.06 9.19
C LYS A 26 5.45 16.14 9.63
N SER A 27 5.43 14.86 9.27
CA SER A 27 6.51 13.93 9.61
C SER A 27 7.72 14.06 8.66
N TYR A 28 7.53 14.55 7.43
CA TYR A 28 8.63 14.75 6.48
C TYR A 28 9.83 15.52 7.05
N PRO A 29 9.68 16.74 7.62
CA PRO A 29 10.82 17.48 8.17
C PRO A 29 11.47 16.77 9.37
N ARG A 30 10.71 16.00 10.15
CA ARG A 30 11.24 15.24 11.29
C ARG A 30 12.11 14.08 10.84
N VAL A 31 11.65 13.34 9.83
CA VAL A 31 12.41 12.24 9.22
C VAL A 31 13.62 12.80 8.48
N ASP A 32 13.49 13.95 7.81
CA ASP A 32 14.61 14.62 7.17
C ASP A 32 15.72 14.96 8.18
N ALA A 33 15.37 15.63 9.29
CA ALA A 33 16.32 15.97 10.35
C ALA A 33 17.00 14.72 10.95
N TYR A 34 16.25 13.63 11.12
CA TYR A 34 16.80 12.36 11.59
C TYR A 34 17.80 11.75 10.60
N LEU A 35 17.54 11.86 9.29
CA LEU A 35 18.40 11.30 8.24
C LEU A 35 19.65 12.14 7.96
N GLN A 36 19.65 13.43 8.34
CA GLN A 36 20.80 14.32 8.17
C GLN A 36 22.06 13.89 8.96
N ARG A 37 21.95 12.93 9.88
CA ARG A 37 23.10 12.30 10.53
C ARG A 37 23.96 11.44 9.59
N PHE A 38 23.43 11.07 8.41
CA PHE A 38 24.15 10.28 7.42
C PHE A 38 24.77 11.22 6.38
N GLU A 39 26.10 11.27 6.31
CA GLU A 39 26.80 12.15 5.35
C GLU A 39 26.35 11.92 3.90
N LYS A 40 26.24 10.65 3.48
CA LYS A 40 25.73 10.29 2.15
C LYS A 40 24.34 10.87 1.86
N TYR A 41 23.47 10.99 2.87
CA TYR A 41 22.13 11.56 2.70
C TYR A 41 22.19 13.06 2.40
N ASN A 42 23.09 13.79 3.08
CA ASN A 42 23.23 15.25 2.92
C ASN A 42 23.74 15.63 1.52
N ASN A 43 24.49 14.74 0.87
CA ASN A 43 25.02 14.93 -0.47
C ASN A 43 24.00 14.60 -1.59
N LEU A 44 22.80 14.12 -1.24
CA LEU A 44 21.75 13.82 -2.21
C LEU A 44 20.94 15.07 -2.58
N THR A 45 20.42 15.09 -3.81
CA THR A 45 19.44 16.09 -4.23
C THR A 45 18.19 16.05 -3.35
N LEU A 46 17.50 17.20 -3.23
CA LEU A 46 16.25 17.30 -2.47
C LEU A 46 15.22 16.25 -2.90
N GLU A 47 15.13 15.99 -4.19
CA GLU A 47 14.24 14.99 -4.78
C GLU A 47 14.54 13.57 -4.26
N ARG A 48 15.81 13.15 -4.29
CA ARG A 48 16.23 11.84 -3.77
C ARG A 48 15.99 11.74 -2.26
N ARG A 49 16.22 12.82 -1.52
CA ARG A 49 15.91 12.90 -0.08
C ARG A 49 14.42 12.71 0.19
N ARG A 50 13.54 13.40 -0.54
CA ARG A 50 12.08 13.23 -0.42
C ARG A 50 11.64 11.81 -0.77
N TYR A 51 12.24 11.19 -1.78
CA TYR A 51 12.00 9.78 -2.10
C TYR A 51 12.37 8.84 -0.94
N ILE A 52 13.52 9.07 -0.28
CA ILE A 52 13.93 8.29 0.90
C ILE A 52 12.94 8.50 2.05
N ILE A 53 12.62 9.76 2.38
CA ILE A 53 11.67 10.11 3.46
C ILE A 53 10.32 9.42 3.23
N LYS A 54 9.77 9.49 2.01
CA LYS A 54 8.51 8.82 1.65
C LYS A 54 8.55 7.32 1.98
N ASN A 55 9.63 6.65 1.58
CA ASN A 55 9.80 5.21 1.75
C ASN A 55 9.98 4.82 3.22
N PHE A 56 10.67 5.64 4.02
CA PHE A 56 10.77 5.45 5.47
C PHE A 56 9.42 5.56 6.17
N ILE A 57 8.65 6.61 5.87
CA ILE A 57 7.32 6.80 6.45
C ILE A 57 6.39 5.65 6.01
N LYS A 58 6.41 5.29 4.73
CA LYS A 58 5.64 4.16 4.19
C LYS A 58 5.96 2.87 4.92
N SER A 59 7.25 2.55 5.07
CA SER A 59 7.67 1.34 5.79
C SER A 59 7.10 1.29 7.21
N PHE A 60 7.17 2.39 7.95
CA PHE A 60 6.65 2.42 9.32
C PHE A 60 5.14 2.21 9.36
N LEU A 61 4.40 2.92 8.51
CA LEU A 61 2.94 2.79 8.43
C LEU A 61 2.51 1.38 8.02
N LEU A 62 3.14 0.81 6.99
CA LEU A 62 2.84 -0.53 6.53
C LEU A 62 3.15 -1.58 7.60
N PHE A 63 4.26 -1.46 8.32
CA PHE A 63 4.61 -2.35 9.43
C PHE A 63 3.56 -2.28 10.56
N ALA A 64 3.15 -1.06 10.95
CA ALA A 64 2.12 -0.85 11.96
C ALA A 64 0.78 -1.49 11.55
N LEU A 65 0.40 -1.38 10.27
CA LEU A 65 -0.80 -2.03 9.73
C LEU A 65 -0.66 -3.56 9.67
N SER A 66 0.49 -4.08 9.22
CA SER A 66 0.74 -5.52 9.14
C SER A 66 0.49 -6.23 10.47
N ILE A 67 0.97 -5.65 11.57
CA ILE A 67 0.82 -6.23 12.91
C ILE A 67 -0.53 -5.82 13.53
N GLY A 68 -0.88 -4.54 13.46
CA GLY A 68 -2.02 -3.97 14.17
C GLY A 68 -3.38 -4.45 13.69
N LEU A 69 -3.50 -4.91 12.44
CA LEU A 69 -4.76 -5.34 11.86
C LEU A 69 -5.08 -6.82 12.11
N PHE A 70 -4.10 -7.63 12.53
CA PHE A 70 -4.30 -9.07 12.60
C PHE A 70 -5.41 -9.45 13.58
N LYS A 71 -5.30 -9.01 14.84
CA LYS A 71 -6.29 -9.33 15.89
C LYS A 71 -7.67 -8.67 15.66
N PRO A 72 -7.79 -7.37 15.32
CA PRO A 72 -9.10 -6.72 15.22
C PRO A 72 -9.83 -6.94 13.88
N LEU A 73 -9.13 -7.31 12.79
CA LEU A 73 -9.76 -7.49 11.48
C LEU A 73 -9.52 -8.87 10.88
N VAL A 74 -8.27 -9.30 10.75
CA VAL A 74 -7.94 -10.52 10.00
C VAL A 74 -8.46 -11.77 10.71
N TRP A 75 -8.22 -11.89 12.02
CA TRP A 75 -8.66 -13.05 12.79
C TRP A 75 -10.20 -13.19 12.81
N PRO A 76 -11.00 -12.14 13.10
CA PRO A 76 -12.45 -12.21 13.00
C PRO A 76 -12.97 -12.51 11.59
N ALA A 77 -12.35 -11.93 10.55
CA ALA A 77 -12.73 -12.17 9.16
C ALA A 77 -12.55 -13.64 8.76
N ILE A 78 -11.43 -14.26 9.16
CA ILE A 78 -11.15 -15.67 8.85
C ILE A 78 -11.99 -16.60 9.72
N ARG A 79 -12.05 -16.38 11.03
CA ARG A 79 -12.64 -17.34 11.98
C ARG A 79 -14.17 -17.28 12.05
N TYR A 80 -14.74 -16.08 11.91
CA TYR A 80 -16.15 -15.80 12.15
C TYR A 80 -16.84 -15.10 10.96
N ASN A 81 -16.13 -14.85 9.86
CA ASN A 81 -16.63 -14.06 8.72
C ASN A 81 -17.16 -12.68 9.15
N GLN A 82 -16.51 -12.06 10.14
CA GLN A 82 -16.86 -10.73 10.65
C GLN A 82 -15.93 -9.67 10.07
N TRP A 83 -16.52 -8.70 9.38
CA TRP A 83 -15.81 -7.64 8.67
C TRP A 83 -16.27 -6.28 9.21
N ASN A 84 -15.41 -5.62 9.97
CA ASN A 84 -15.72 -4.31 10.53
C ASN A 84 -15.47 -3.21 9.47
N SER A 85 -16.51 -2.85 8.71
CA SER A 85 -16.46 -1.86 7.64
C SER A 85 -15.85 -0.52 8.10
N LYS A 86 -16.23 -0.03 9.30
CA LYS A 86 -15.69 1.23 9.84
C LYS A 86 -14.18 1.17 10.03
N LEU A 87 -13.69 0.10 10.65
CA LEU A 87 -12.25 -0.06 10.88
C LEU A 87 -11.50 -0.29 9.57
N ILE A 88 -12.07 -1.05 8.63
CA ILE A 88 -11.48 -1.25 7.30
C ILE A 88 -11.38 0.07 6.51
N HIS A 89 -12.38 0.96 6.60
CA HIS A 89 -12.29 2.28 5.95
C HIS A 89 -11.14 3.10 6.53
N ILE A 90 -10.96 3.10 7.86
CA ILE A 90 -9.84 3.78 8.51
C ILE A 90 -8.50 3.15 8.09
N THR A 91 -8.42 1.82 7.99
CA THR A 91 -7.25 1.12 7.46
C THR A 91 -6.91 1.58 6.04
N GLY A 92 -7.90 1.62 5.14
CA GLY A 92 -7.72 2.10 3.78
C GLY A 92 -7.21 3.54 3.74
N ALA A 93 -7.75 4.40 4.63
CA ALA A 93 -7.30 5.79 4.76
C ALA A 93 -5.83 5.89 5.21
N ILE A 94 -5.41 5.11 6.21
CA ILE A 94 -4.00 5.09 6.66
C ILE A 94 -3.08 4.61 5.53
N TYR A 95 -3.40 3.47 4.93
CA TYR A 95 -2.62 2.87 3.85
C TYR A 95 -2.42 3.86 2.70
N THR A 96 -3.50 4.47 2.24
CA THR A 96 -3.52 5.30 1.03
C THR A 96 -2.99 6.71 1.26
N SER A 97 -3.05 7.23 2.49
CA SER A 97 -2.55 8.57 2.80
C SER A 97 -1.09 8.76 2.40
N ASN A 98 -0.25 7.73 2.53
CA ASN A 98 1.15 7.81 2.11
C ASN A 98 1.32 7.78 0.59
N ASP A 99 0.45 7.08 -0.14
CA ASP A 99 0.47 7.06 -1.61
C ASP A 99 0.09 8.43 -2.18
N ILE A 100 -0.94 9.07 -1.60
CA ILE A 100 -1.32 10.45 -1.92
C ILE A 100 -0.15 11.40 -1.64
N MET A 101 0.43 11.34 -0.43
CA MET A 101 1.55 12.22 -0.10
C MET A 101 2.79 11.90 -0.94
N GLY A 102 2.94 10.67 -1.43
CA GLY A 102 3.96 10.30 -2.40
C GLY A 102 3.80 11.04 -3.73
N LEU A 103 2.57 11.12 -4.26
CA LEU A 103 2.26 11.87 -5.47
C LEU A 103 2.47 13.38 -5.30
N VAL A 104 2.21 13.92 -4.11
CA VAL A 104 2.34 15.35 -3.81
C VAL A 104 3.79 15.77 -3.54
N MET A 105 4.54 14.96 -2.80
CA MET A 105 5.86 15.36 -2.28
C MET A 105 7.03 14.87 -3.13
N VAL A 106 6.82 13.95 -4.09
CA VAL A 106 7.90 13.36 -4.88
C VAL A 106 7.62 13.53 -6.37
N ASP A 107 8.39 14.42 -7.01
CA ASP A 107 8.14 14.86 -8.39
C ASP A 107 8.34 13.74 -9.44
N ASN A 108 9.38 12.92 -9.28
CA ASN A 108 9.79 11.91 -10.27
C ASN A 108 9.61 10.47 -9.78
N LEU A 109 8.41 10.14 -9.30
CA LEU A 109 8.05 8.74 -9.12
C LEU A 109 8.05 7.98 -10.47
N PRO A 110 8.46 6.70 -10.50
CA PRO A 110 8.31 5.85 -11.68
C PRO A 110 6.86 5.84 -12.17
N GLY A 111 6.66 5.79 -13.49
CA GLY A 111 5.33 5.86 -14.09
C GLY A 111 4.36 4.77 -13.59
N SER A 112 4.87 3.54 -13.41
CA SER A 112 4.09 2.43 -12.84
C SER A 112 3.65 2.71 -11.40
N THR A 113 4.56 3.25 -10.58
CA THR A 113 4.28 3.62 -9.18
C THR A 113 3.32 4.80 -9.07
N LYS A 114 3.41 5.79 -9.98
CA LYS A 114 2.43 6.89 -10.06
C LYS A 114 1.04 6.34 -10.35
N MET A 115 0.93 5.47 -11.35
CA MET A 115 -0.34 4.82 -11.69
C MET A 115 -0.88 4.00 -10.52
N HIS A 116 -0.02 3.20 -9.86
CA HIS A 116 -0.38 2.47 -8.65
C HIS A 116 -0.99 3.40 -7.59
N HIS A 117 -0.31 4.51 -7.25
CA HIS A 117 -0.81 5.44 -6.23
C HIS A 117 -2.13 6.13 -6.63
N ILE A 118 -2.34 6.43 -7.91
CA ILE A 118 -3.62 6.97 -8.41
C ILE A 118 -4.74 5.95 -8.25
N ILE A 119 -4.47 4.68 -8.58
CA ILE A 119 -5.45 3.59 -8.48
C ILE A 119 -5.77 3.29 -7.02
N THR A 120 -4.78 3.16 -6.14
CA THR A 120 -5.02 2.92 -4.70
C THR A 120 -5.79 4.08 -4.07
N THR A 121 -5.52 5.33 -4.48
CA THR A 121 -6.31 6.50 -4.10
C THR A 121 -7.76 6.40 -4.53
N THR A 122 -8.00 6.05 -5.80
CA THR A 122 -9.36 5.90 -6.35
C THR A 122 -10.13 4.78 -5.65
N LEU A 123 -9.48 3.64 -5.43
CA LEU A 123 -10.05 2.50 -4.71
C LEU A 123 -10.38 2.84 -3.26
N CYS A 124 -9.51 3.58 -2.56
CA CYS A 124 -9.77 4.05 -1.20
C CYS A 124 -10.98 4.97 -1.12
N LEU A 125 -11.09 5.95 -2.02
CA LEU A 125 -12.25 6.85 -2.03
C LEU A 125 -13.55 6.11 -2.34
N THR A 126 -13.48 5.08 -3.20
CA THR A 126 -14.62 4.22 -3.52
C THR A 126 -15.00 3.34 -2.32
N CYS A 127 -14.01 2.84 -1.57
CA CYS A 127 -14.25 1.89 -0.49
C CYS A 127 -15.04 2.47 0.68
N PHE A 128 -15.00 3.80 0.89
CA PHE A 128 -15.75 4.45 1.97
C PHE A 128 -17.28 4.35 1.83
N GLY A 129 -17.78 4.01 0.64
CA GLY A 129 -19.20 3.72 0.39
C GLY A 129 -19.56 2.23 0.38
N ILE A 130 -18.62 1.33 0.71
CA ILE A 130 -18.82 -0.12 0.63
C ILE A 130 -19.03 -0.70 2.04
N ASP A 131 -20.07 -1.51 2.22
CA ASP A 131 -20.16 -2.38 3.39
C ASP A 131 -19.36 -3.68 3.18
N PHE A 132 -18.25 -3.82 3.89
CA PHE A 132 -17.34 -4.97 3.78
C PHE A 132 -17.93 -6.26 4.36
N GLN A 133 -18.96 -6.19 5.21
CA GLN A 133 -19.63 -7.39 5.72
C GLN A 133 -20.36 -8.14 4.60
N THR A 134 -21.01 -7.39 3.70
CA THR A 134 -21.88 -7.93 2.64
C THR A 134 -21.22 -7.92 1.26
N SER A 135 -20.33 -6.96 0.97
CA SER A 135 -19.70 -6.81 -0.35
C SER A 135 -18.50 -7.74 -0.55
N HIS A 136 -18.61 -8.64 -1.52
CA HIS A 136 -17.48 -9.46 -1.97
C HIS A 136 -16.33 -8.61 -2.53
N LEU A 137 -16.65 -7.63 -3.38
CA LEU A 137 -15.66 -6.69 -3.92
C LEU A 137 -14.90 -5.97 -2.78
N GLY A 138 -15.61 -5.51 -1.75
CA GLY A 138 -14.97 -4.91 -0.57
C GLY A 138 -13.99 -5.87 0.09
N LYS A 139 -14.39 -7.12 0.35
CA LYS A 139 -13.51 -8.14 0.94
C LYS A 139 -12.26 -8.36 0.10
N MET A 140 -12.37 -8.42 -1.22
CA MET A 140 -11.22 -8.55 -2.14
C MET A 140 -10.25 -7.36 -2.02
N MET A 141 -10.79 -6.12 -2.00
CA MET A 141 -9.99 -4.91 -1.81
C MET A 141 -9.22 -4.93 -0.48
N PHE A 142 -9.86 -5.39 0.61
CA PHE A 142 -9.20 -5.51 1.91
C PHE A 142 -8.09 -6.56 1.89
N VAL A 143 -8.35 -7.76 1.32
CA VAL A 143 -7.34 -8.82 1.22
C VAL A 143 -6.11 -8.32 0.47
N TYR A 144 -6.31 -7.61 -0.64
CA TYR A 144 -5.20 -7.03 -1.38
C TYR A 144 -4.44 -6.01 -0.53
N THR A 145 -5.16 -5.07 0.10
CA THR A 145 -4.56 -4.03 0.95
C THR A 145 -3.73 -4.63 2.09
N PHE A 146 -4.26 -5.64 2.78
CA PHE A 146 -3.57 -6.31 3.89
C PHE A 146 -2.31 -7.06 3.42
N ALA A 147 -2.38 -7.76 2.28
CA ALA A 147 -1.21 -8.40 1.69
C ALA A 147 -0.16 -7.37 1.26
N SER A 148 -0.57 -6.23 0.70
CA SER A 148 0.33 -5.13 0.33
C SER A 148 1.00 -4.46 1.54
N CYS A 149 0.41 -4.51 2.74
CA CYS A 149 1.08 -4.01 3.95
C CYS A 149 2.37 -4.78 4.28
N GLN A 150 2.48 -6.04 3.84
CA GLN A 150 3.68 -6.84 4.08
C GLN A 150 4.90 -6.37 3.27
N ALA A 151 4.72 -5.43 2.33
CA ALA A 151 5.80 -4.77 1.61
C ALA A 151 6.56 -3.71 2.43
N TYR A 152 6.37 -3.64 3.76
CA TYR A 152 7.05 -2.68 4.62
C TYR A 152 8.58 -2.74 4.46
N LEU A 153 9.16 -3.95 4.45
CA LEU A 153 10.62 -4.13 4.36
C LEU A 153 11.16 -3.74 2.97
N VAL A 154 10.36 -3.93 1.93
CA VAL A 154 10.70 -3.46 0.57
C VAL A 154 10.82 -1.94 0.56
N ASN A 155 9.85 -1.24 1.13
CA ASN A 155 9.89 0.23 1.21
C ASN A 155 11.08 0.70 2.06
N PHE A 156 11.37 0.04 3.19
CA PHE A 156 12.56 0.36 3.97
C PHE A 156 13.85 0.23 3.15
N TYR A 157 14.01 -0.89 2.45
CA TYR A 157 15.16 -1.14 1.59
C TYR A 157 15.29 -0.11 0.45
N LEU A 158 14.17 0.26 -0.19
CA LEU A 158 14.14 1.28 -1.25
C LEU A 158 14.66 2.64 -0.77
N GLY A 159 14.41 3.01 0.49
CA GLY A 159 14.97 4.22 1.10
C GLY A 159 16.44 4.05 1.49
N MET A 160 16.78 2.97 2.18
CA MET A 160 18.12 2.73 2.72
C MET A 160 19.19 2.53 1.67
N ARG A 161 18.85 1.93 0.51
CA ARG A 161 19.82 1.62 -0.56
C ARG A 161 20.58 2.84 -1.12
N LEU A 162 20.03 4.05 -0.92
CA LEU A 162 20.66 5.29 -1.39
C LEU A 162 21.65 5.89 -0.39
N ILE A 163 21.65 5.41 0.86
CA ILE A 163 22.49 5.94 1.94
C ILE A 163 23.44 4.91 2.54
N VAL A 164 23.13 3.62 2.42
CA VAL A 164 23.97 2.52 2.92
C VAL A 164 24.53 1.70 1.76
N GLU A 165 25.74 1.20 1.94
CA GLU A 165 26.43 0.34 0.97
C GLU A 165 25.63 -0.93 0.67
N LYS A 166 25.59 -1.30 -0.62
CA LYS A 166 24.82 -2.46 -1.11
C LYS A 166 25.14 -3.74 -0.33
N ALA A 167 26.41 -4.00 -0.06
CA ALA A 167 26.86 -5.20 0.66
C ALA A 167 26.21 -5.34 2.05
N LYS A 168 26.00 -4.23 2.77
CA LYS A 168 25.39 -4.23 4.12
C LYS A 168 23.87 -4.44 4.08
N LEU A 169 23.24 -4.18 2.94
CA LEU A 169 21.80 -4.33 2.76
C LEU A 169 21.40 -5.61 2.02
N GLU A 170 22.36 -6.46 1.66
CA GLU A 170 22.09 -7.62 0.81
C GLU A 170 21.14 -8.62 1.48
N THR A 171 21.38 -8.95 2.75
CA THR A 171 20.48 -9.80 3.54
C THR A 171 19.08 -9.20 3.65
N MET A 172 18.98 -7.88 3.81
CA MET A 172 17.72 -7.17 3.88
C MET A 172 16.96 -7.17 2.55
N ARG A 173 17.68 -7.00 1.43
CA ARG A 173 17.12 -7.11 0.08
C ARG A 173 16.53 -8.50 -0.15
N ILE A 174 17.27 -9.55 0.19
CA ILE A 174 16.83 -10.95 0.02
C ILE A 174 15.60 -11.23 0.89
N ALA A 175 15.61 -10.79 2.15
CA ALA A 175 14.46 -10.91 3.04
C ALA A 175 13.23 -10.15 2.49
N ALA A 176 13.41 -8.90 2.06
CA ALA A 176 12.35 -8.08 1.48
C ALA A 176 11.74 -8.74 0.24
N ARG A 177 12.59 -9.26 -0.66
CA ARG A 177 12.18 -10.00 -1.86
C ARG A 177 11.35 -11.23 -1.51
N ASN A 178 11.85 -12.08 -0.61
CA ASN A 178 11.21 -13.35 -0.29
C ASN A 178 9.84 -13.13 0.39
N ILE A 179 9.77 -12.22 1.38
CA ILE A 179 8.52 -11.86 2.04
C ILE A 179 7.52 -11.33 1.01
N TYR A 180 7.94 -10.37 0.19
CA TYR A 180 7.06 -9.74 -0.79
C TYR A 180 6.58 -10.72 -1.86
N PHE A 181 7.44 -11.64 -2.31
CA PHE A 181 7.08 -12.70 -3.25
C PHE A 181 5.99 -13.63 -2.69
N VAL A 182 6.14 -14.08 -1.44
CA VAL A 182 5.15 -14.93 -0.76
C VAL A 182 3.82 -14.17 -0.63
N CYS A 183 3.86 -12.90 -0.25
CA CYS A 183 2.65 -12.09 -0.10
C CYS A 183 1.93 -11.85 -1.43
N CYS A 184 2.67 -11.57 -2.51
CA CYS A 184 2.09 -11.43 -3.86
C CYS A 184 1.45 -12.74 -4.32
N THR A 185 2.17 -13.86 -4.16
CA THR A 185 1.67 -15.20 -4.54
C THR A 185 0.40 -15.57 -3.77
N PHE A 186 0.39 -15.34 -2.46
CA PHE A 186 -0.80 -15.56 -1.63
C PHE A 186 -1.97 -14.69 -2.07
N ASN A 187 -1.74 -13.40 -2.31
CA ASN A 187 -2.78 -12.45 -2.69
C ASN A 187 -3.40 -12.78 -4.06
N TRP A 188 -2.56 -13.03 -5.07
CA TRP A 188 -3.01 -13.37 -6.42
C TRP A 188 -3.69 -14.73 -6.44
N GLY A 189 -3.13 -15.71 -5.72
CA GLY A 189 -3.74 -17.04 -5.56
C GLY A 189 -5.12 -16.94 -4.91
N TRP A 190 -5.27 -16.13 -3.87
CA TRP A 190 -6.56 -15.90 -3.22
C TRP A 190 -7.58 -15.27 -4.19
N HIS A 191 -7.17 -14.30 -5.02
CA HIS A 191 -8.05 -13.68 -6.02
C HIS A 191 -8.48 -14.67 -7.11
N ILE A 192 -7.55 -15.50 -7.60
CA ILE A 192 -7.86 -16.56 -8.58
C ILE A 192 -8.86 -17.55 -8.00
N LEU A 193 -8.60 -18.05 -6.78
CA LEU A 193 -9.50 -18.97 -6.09
C LEU A 193 -10.88 -18.33 -5.83
N TRP A 194 -10.92 -17.04 -5.49
CA TRP A 194 -12.17 -16.33 -5.32
C TRP A 194 -12.98 -16.32 -6.63
N VAL A 195 -12.37 -15.97 -7.76
CA VAL A 195 -13.04 -15.96 -9.07
C VAL A 195 -13.55 -17.35 -9.45
N LEU A 196 -12.73 -18.39 -9.30
CA LEU A 196 -13.12 -19.76 -9.64
C LEU A 196 -14.34 -20.23 -8.83
N ASN A 197 -14.40 -19.89 -7.54
CA ASN A 197 -15.49 -20.30 -6.66
C ASN A 197 -16.74 -19.40 -6.77
N ASN A 198 -16.62 -18.19 -7.33
CA ASN A 198 -17.67 -17.17 -7.31
C ASN A 198 -17.97 -16.59 -8.71
N TYR A 199 -17.61 -17.29 -9.79
CA TYR A 199 -17.73 -16.78 -11.16
C TYR A 199 -19.17 -16.35 -11.52
N SER A 200 -20.18 -17.00 -10.94
CA SER A 200 -21.60 -16.73 -11.16
C SER A 200 -22.08 -15.40 -10.58
N ILE A 201 -21.37 -14.83 -9.61
CA ILE A 201 -21.72 -13.54 -8.96
C ILE A 201 -20.81 -12.38 -9.40
N VAL A 202 -19.91 -12.63 -10.36
CA VAL A 202 -19.07 -11.60 -10.97
C VAL A 202 -19.96 -10.62 -11.74
N ASN A 203 -19.74 -9.33 -11.50
CA ASN A 203 -20.46 -8.25 -12.16
C ASN A 203 -19.48 -7.19 -12.70
N SER A 204 -20.01 -6.15 -13.34
CA SER A 204 -19.21 -5.06 -13.93
C SER A 204 -18.25 -4.39 -12.93
N GLY A 205 -18.64 -4.27 -11.66
CA GLY A 205 -17.78 -3.72 -10.60
C GLY A 205 -16.54 -4.58 -10.33
N HIS A 206 -16.70 -5.90 -10.37
CA HIS A 206 -15.55 -6.83 -10.25
C HIS A 206 -14.63 -6.76 -11.47
N LEU A 207 -15.19 -6.66 -12.68
CA LEU A 207 -14.40 -6.51 -13.92
C LEU A 207 -13.59 -5.21 -13.91
N PHE A 208 -14.21 -4.10 -13.48
CA PHE A 208 -13.53 -2.83 -13.33
C PHE A 208 -12.40 -2.93 -12.28
N TYR A 209 -12.68 -3.56 -11.13
CA TYR A 209 -11.66 -3.82 -10.12
C TYR A 209 -10.48 -4.62 -10.65
N PHE A 210 -10.71 -5.72 -11.39
CA PHE A 210 -9.62 -6.51 -11.97
C PHE A 210 -8.82 -5.75 -13.03
N THR A 211 -9.46 -4.86 -13.78
CA THR A 211 -8.77 -3.97 -14.73
C THR A 211 -7.82 -3.03 -13.99
N LEU A 212 -8.27 -2.45 -12.87
CA LEU A 212 -7.41 -1.63 -12.01
C LEU A 212 -6.31 -2.47 -11.35
N LEU A 213 -6.64 -3.67 -10.90
CA LEU A 213 -5.73 -4.60 -10.24
C LEU A 213 -4.57 -5.01 -11.15
N PHE A 214 -4.83 -5.20 -12.45
CA PHE A 214 -3.79 -5.51 -13.43
C PHE A 214 -2.63 -4.51 -13.39
N TRP A 215 -2.91 -3.21 -13.28
CA TRP A 215 -1.88 -2.18 -13.20
C TRP A 215 -1.11 -2.19 -11.89
N ILE A 216 -1.77 -2.55 -10.78
CA ILE A 216 -1.13 -2.75 -9.48
C ILE A 216 -0.18 -3.95 -9.55
N ILE A 217 -0.66 -5.09 -10.07
CA ILE A 217 0.12 -6.32 -10.23
C ILE A 217 1.33 -6.08 -11.14
N LYS A 218 1.17 -5.30 -12.20
CA LYS A 218 2.29 -4.92 -13.08
C LYS A 218 3.40 -4.20 -12.32
N ASP A 219 3.04 -3.24 -11.45
CA ASP A 219 4.02 -2.54 -10.59
C ASP A 219 4.69 -3.52 -9.60
N ASP A 220 3.91 -4.42 -9.00
CA ASP A 220 4.42 -5.45 -8.08
C ASP A 220 5.45 -6.37 -8.77
N ILE A 221 5.19 -6.80 -10.01
CA ILE A 221 6.12 -7.64 -10.80
C ILE A 221 7.39 -6.87 -11.15
N ILE A 222 7.29 -5.59 -11.55
CA ILE A 222 8.46 -4.74 -11.81
C ILE A 222 9.32 -4.62 -10.55
N LEU A 223 8.68 -4.40 -9.39
CA LEU A 223 9.38 -4.28 -8.12
C LEU A 223 10.05 -5.59 -7.69
N LEU A 224 9.40 -6.74 -7.87
CA LEU A 224 9.98 -8.06 -7.63
C LEU A 224 11.17 -8.34 -8.56
N SER A 225 11.05 -8.02 -9.84
CA SER A 225 12.14 -8.15 -10.82
C SER A 225 13.33 -7.29 -10.41
N TRP A 226 13.07 -6.03 -10.01
CA TRP A 226 14.10 -5.13 -9.49
C TRP A 226 14.80 -5.68 -8.24
N LEU A 227 14.02 -6.23 -7.31
CA LEU A 227 14.56 -6.87 -6.11
C LEU A 227 15.33 -8.14 -6.41
N ASN A 228 15.12 -8.81 -7.55
CA ASN A 228 15.84 -10.03 -7.91
C ASN A 228 17.18 -9.73 -8.61
N ASN A 229 17.24 -8.65 -9.39
CA ASN A 229 18.42 -8.29 -10.17
C ASN A 229 19.47 -7.57 -9.31
N THR A 230 20.59 -8.24 -9.04
CA THR A 230 21.76 -7.68 -8.34
C THR A 230 22.54 -6.64 -9.15
N MET A 231 22.33 -6.60 -10.47
CA MET A 231 23.15 -5.84 -11.42
C MET A 231 22.54 -4.53 -11.95
N ILE A 232 21.41 -4.06 -11.41
CA ILE A 232 20.89 -2.74 -11.84
C ILE A 232 21.76 -1.65 -11.22
N LEU A 233 22.72 -1.19 -12.03
CA LEU A 233 23.43 0.08 -11.89
C LEU A 233 22.39 1.20 -11.97
N PHE A 234 22.47 2.13 -11.01
CA PHE A 234 21.71 3.38 -11.00
C PHE A 234 22.69 4.53 -11.23
#